data_AF-A0A967EUG9-F1
#
_entry.id   AF-A0A967EUG9-F1
#
_cell.length_a   1.000
_cell.length_b   1.000
_cell.length_c   1.000
_cell.angle_alpha   90.00
_cell.angle_beta   90.00
_cell.angle_gamma   90.00
#
_symmetry.space_group_name_H-M   'P 1'
#
loop_
_entity.id
_entity.type
_entity.pdbx_description
1 polymer ?
#
loop_
_entity_poly.entity_id
_entity_poly.type
_entity_poly.pdbx_seq_one_letter_code
_entity_poly.pdbx_strand_id
1 'polypeptide(L)'
;MSIVRDLRESAELTQAELAERAGTSQPTIAAYESDRKSPTLRTLKRLAQAAGREVAVSFVPPLTREERRSLALHRAIARKLREVPDEVLVRARRNLARMMERHPAARGLLEEWAVILERPIDEIVEILTDPRPHARELRHVTPFAGVLTAAERTRVYEEFARSEARR
;
A
#
# COMPACT_ATOMS: atom_id res chain seq x y z
N MET A 1 8.57 -3.10 -7.96
CA MET A 1 7.09 -3.22 -8.11
C MET A 1 6.74 -2.27 -9.22
N SER A 2 6.34 -2.80 -10.38
CA SER A 2 6.09 -1.99 -11.58
C SER A 2 4.62 -1.63 -11.64
N ILE A 3 4.31 -0.34 -11.78
CA ILE A 3 2.92 0.14 -11.86
C ILE A 3 2.13 -0.52 -13.00
N VAL A 4 2.82 -0.93 -14.08
CA VAL A 4 2.18 -1.62 -15.21
C VAL A 4 1.82 -3.07 -14.84
N ARG A 5 2.68 -3.74 -14.06
CA ARG A 5 2.40 -5.07 -13.53
C ARG A 5 1.22 -5.03 -12.58
N ASP A 6 1.22 -4.08 -11.64
CA ASP A 6 0.15 -3.94 -10.65
C ASP A 6 -1.20 -3.67 -11.35
N LEU A 7 -1.20 -2.78 -12.34
CA LEU A 7 -2.38 -2.52 -13.18
C LEU A 7 -2.87 -3.81 -13.85
N ARG A 8 -1.97 -4.54 -14.52
CA ARG A 8 -2.30 -5.77 -15.25
C ARG A 8 -2.89 -6.84 -14.32
N GLU A 9 -2.24 -7.09 -13.20
CA GLU A 9 -2.65 -8.11 -12.22
C GLU A 9 -3.97 -7.74 -11.54
N SER A 10 -4.19 -6.45 -11.26
CA SER A 10 -5.49 -5.98 -10.74
C SER A 10 -6.65 -6.20 -11.70
N ALA A 11 -6.38 -6.35 -13.00
CA ALA A 11 -7.38 -6.61 -14.04
C ALA A 11 -7.37 -8.07 -14.51
N GLU A 12 -6.61 -8.94 -13.84
CA GLU A 12 -6.49 -10.37 -14.16
C GLU A 12 -6.03 -10.65 -15.61
N LEU A 13 -5.18 -9.78 -16.16
CA LEU A 13 -4.69 -9.90 -17.53
C LEU A 13 -3.30 -10.53 -17.62
N THR A 14 -2.99 -11.18 -18.73
CA THR A 14 -1.63 -11.52 -19.15
C THR A 14 -0.97 -10.32 -19.84
N GLN A 15 0.36 -10.38 -19.99
CA GLN A 15 1.10 -9.30 -20.70
C GLN A 15 0.65 -9.17 -22.16
N ALA A 16 0.27 -10.29 -22.79
CA ALA A 16 -0.20 -10.33 -24.17
C ALA A 16 -1.59 -9.67 -24.28
N GLU A 17 -2.52 -10.00 -23.39
CA GLU A 17 -3.88 -9.42 -23.42
C GLU A 17 -3.87 -7.92 -23.15
N LEU A 18 -3.07 -7.45 -22.19
CA LEU A 18 -2.93 -6.00 -21.96
C LEU A 18 -2.33 -5.30 -23.18
N ALA A 19 -1.34 -5.93 -23.82
CA ALA A 19 -0.72 -5.38 -25.02
C ALA A 19 -1.72 -5.25 -26.17
N GLU A 20 -2.50 -6.31 -26.43
CA GLU A 20 -3.55 -6.35 -27.45
C GLU A 20 -4.60 -5.27 -27.19
N ARG A 21 -5.19 -5.25 -25.99
CA ARG A 21 -6.24 -4.28 -25.61
C ARG A 21 -5.75 -2.83 -25.70
N ALA A 22 -4.47 -2.58 -25.41
CA ALA A 22 -3.89 -1.23 -25.42
C ALA A 22 -3.29 -0.82 -26.78
N GLY A 23 -3.34 -1.68 -27.81
CA GLY A 23 -2.74 -1.41 -29.11
C GLY A 23 -1.22 -1.24 -29.02
N THR A 24 -0.54 -2.11 -28.28
CA THR A 24 0.93 -2.16 -28.18
C THR A 24 1.43 -3.61 -28.26
N SER A 25 2.74 -3.82 -28.11
CA SER A 25 3.36 -5.16 -28.20
C SER A 25 3.62 -5.75 -26.81
N GLN A 26 3.54 -7.08 -26.68
CA GLN A 26 3.88 -7.77 -25.43
C GLN A 26 5.31 -7.46 -24.94
N PRO A 27 6.35 -7.38 -25.82
CA PRO A 27 7.68 -6.95 -25.41
C PRO A 27 7.73 -5.53 -24.83
N THR A 28 6.84 -4.63 -25.27
CA THR A 28 6.75 -3.28 -24.71
C THR A 28 6.17 -3.29 -23.31
N ILE A 29 5.13 -4.10 -23.06
CA ILE A 29 4.60 -4.33 -21.70
C ILE A 29 5.68 -4.94 -20.81
N ALA A 30 6.38 -5.98 -21.28
CA ALA A 30 7.46 -6.62 -20.52
C ALA A 30 8.60 -5.64 -20.19
N ALA A 31 8.94 -4.72 -21.10
CA ALA A 31 9.94 -3.67 -20.85
C ALA A 31 9.51 -2.66 -19.77
N TYR A 32 8.20 -2.32 -19.71
CA TYR A 32 7.64 -1.52 -18.62
C TYR A 32 7.61 -2.28 -17.29
N GLU A 33 7.26 -3.57 -17.31
CA GLU A 33 7.19 -4.39 -16.11
C GLU A 33 8.56 -4.73 -15.51
N SER A 34 9.61 -4.68 -16.31
CA SER A 34 10.99 -4.94 -15.89
C SER A 34 11.78 -3.66 -15.59
N ASP A 35 11.12 -2.50 -15.52
CA ASP A 35 11.74 -1.17 -15.31
C ASP A 35 12.81 -0.78 -16.35
N ARG A 36 12.86 -1.47 -17.51
CA ARG A 36 13.78 -1.14 -18.62
C ARG A 36 13.31 0.07 -19.42
N LYS A 37 12.01 0.31 -19.42
CA LYS A 37 11.37 1.52 -19.95
C LYS A 37 10.36 2.02 -18.93
N SER A 38 10.16 3.32 -18.88
CA SER A 38 9.09 3.93 -18.09
C SER A 38 8.00 4.45 -19.02
N PRO A 39 6.72 4.09 -18.81
CA PRO A 39 5.63 4.63 -19.60
C PRO A 39 5.45 6.11 -19.28
N THR A 40 5.09 6.92 -20.30
CA THR A 40 4.62 8.29 -20.05
C THR A 40 3.26 8.26 -19.34
N LEU A 41 2.84 9.37 -18.71
CA LEU A 41 1.48 9.46 -18.15
C LEU A 41 0.40 9.20 -19.19
N ARG A 42 0.60 9.63 -20.44
CA ARG A 42 -0.31 9.34 -21.56
C ARG A 42 -0.39 7.84 -21.83
N THR A 43 0.75 7.15 -21.87
CA THR A 43 0.80 5.70 -22.04
C THR A 43 0.11 4.99 -20.89
N LEU A 44 0.39 5.41 -19.65
CA LEU A 44 -0.21 4.81 -18.45
C LEU A 44 -1.73 4.95 -18.46
N LYS A 45 -2.27 6.13 -18.80
CA LYS A 45 -3.72 6.35 -18.96
C LYS A 45 -4.34 5.41 -20.00
N ARG A 46 -3.69 5.24 -21.15
CA ARG A 46 -4.15 4.32 -22.20
C ARG A 46 -4.15 2.87 -21.73
N LEU A 47 -3.08 2.42 -21.06
CA LEU A 47 -2.99 1.07 -20.50
C LEU A 47 -4.11 0.84 -19.47
N ALA A 48 -4.35 1.82 -18.59
CA ALA A 48 -5.41 1.73 -17.58
C ALA A 48 -6.79 1.60 -18.21
N GLN A 49 -7.11 2.45 -19.20
CA GLN A 49 -8.37 2.37 -19.94
C GLN A 49 -8.57 1.01 -20.61
N ALA A 50 -7.52 0.48 -21.25
CA ALA A 50 -7.54 -0.85 -21.86
C ALA A 50 -7.76 -1.99 -20.85
N ALA A 51 -7.36 -1.78 -19.59
CA ALA A 51 -7.60 -2.68 -18.47
C ALA A 51 -8.93 -2.42 -17.74
N GLY A 52 -9.77 -1.48 -18.20
CA GLY A 52 -11.02 -1.11 -17.52
C GLY A 52 -10.80 -0.39 -16.18
N ARG A 53 -9.70 0.36 -16.07
CA ARG A 53 -9.29 1.11 -14.86
C ARG A 53 -9.13 2.59 -15.16
N GLU A 54 -9.25 3.40 -14.12
CA GLU A 54 -9.01 4.84 -14.17
C GLU A 54 -7.71 5.21 -13.45
N VAL A 55 -6.99 6.21 -13.98
CA VAL A 55 -5.76 6.73 -13.35
C VAL A 55 -6.11 7.98 -12.55
N ALA A 56 -6.07 7.87 -11.22
CA ALA A 56 -6.11 9.01 -10.33
C ALA A 56 -4.68 9.47 -9.98
N VAL A 57 -4.43 10.78 -10.03
CA VAL A 57 -3.16 11.40 -9.61
C VAL A 57 -3.47 12.43 -8.53
N SER A 58 -2.79 12.32 -7.40
CA SER A 58 -2.88 13.28 -6.30
C SER A 58 -1.50 13.79 -5.93
N PHE A 59 -1.41 15.07 -5.58
CA PHE A 59 -0.21 15.66 -5.02
C PHE A 59 -0.30 15.64 -3.49
N VAL A 60 0.76 15.19 -2.84
CA VAL A 60 0.86 15.15 -1.37
C VAL A 60 2.16 15.82 -0.93
N PRO A 61 2.23 16.40 0.28
CA PRO A 61 3.47 16.90 0.83
C PRO A 61 4.56 15.82 0.81
N PRO A 62 5.84 16.16 0.60
CA PRO A 62 6.91 15.16 0.62
C PRO A 62 6.92 14.45 1.97
N LEU A 63 7.08 13.12 1.94
CA LEU A 63 7.21 12.31 3.14
C LEU A 63 8.63 12.43 3.69
N THR A 64 8.77 12.67 4.99
CA THR A 64 10.04 12.54 5.70
C THR A 64 10.57 11.11 5.56
N ARG A 65 11.85 10.89 5.87
CA ARG A 65 12.44 9.54 5.85
C ARG A 65 11.73 8.62 6.85
N GLU A 66 11.32 9.14 8.00
CA GLU A 66 10.57 8.40 9.01
C GLU A 66 9.18 8.02 8.54
N GLU A 67 8.44 8.96 7.94
CA GLU A 67 7.10 8.68 7.39
C GLU A 67 7.15 7.65 6.25
N ARG A 68 8.19 7.69 5.40
CA ARG A 68 8.43 6.67 4.37
C ARG A 68 8.71 5.30 4.97
N ARG A 69 9.49 5.24 6.04
CA ARG A 69 9.75 4.00 6.78
C ARG A 69 8.46 3.45 7.42
N SER A 70 7.64 4.32 8.01
CA SER A 70 6.33 3.97 8.54
C SER A 70 5.42 3.42 7.44
N LEU A 71 5.37 4.05 6.27
CA LEU A 71 4.60 3.58 5.12
C LEU A 71 5.08 2.21 4.62
N ALA A 72 6.40 1.96 4.60
CA ALA A 72 6.96 0.66 4.23
C ALA A 72 6.52 -0.46 5.20
N LEU A 73 6.52 -0.19 6.51
CA LEU A 73 5.97 -1.12 7.51
C LEU A 73 4.50 -1.41 7.28
N HIS A 74 3.69 -0.38 7.04
CA HIS A 74 2.25 -0.54 6.86
C HIS A 74 1.89 -1.25 5.55
N ARG A 75 2.71 -1.12 4.50
CA ARG A 75 2.59 -1.97 3.30
C ARG A 75 2.85 -3.45 3.60
N ALA A 76 3.79 -3.77 4.49
CA ALA A 76 4.01 -5.14 4.91
C ALA A 76 2.88 -5.67 5.81
N ILE A 77 2.35 -4.82 6.71
CA ILE A 77 1.14 -5.14 7.50
C ILE A 77 -0.05 -5.40 6.58
N ALA A 78 -0.26 -4.56 5.56
CA ALA A 78 -1.34 -4.73 4.59
C ALA A 78 -1.24 -6.05 3.80
N ARG A 79 -0.03 -6.46 3.40
CA ARG A 79 0.18 -7.79 2.79
C ARG A 79 -0.21 -8.91 3.74
N LYS A 80 0.28 -8.86 4.97
CA LYS A 80 -0.04 -9.86 6.01
C LYS A 80 -1.54 -9.89 6.34
N LEU A 81 -2.20 -8.72 6.36
CA LEU A 81 -3.64 -8.61 6.57
C LEU A 81 -4.44 -9.32 5.46
N ARG A 82 -3.98 -9.27 4.20
CA ARG A 82 -4.61 -10.03 3.11
C ARG A 82 -4.37 -11.54 3.22
N GLU A 83 -3.20 -11.95 3.71
CA GLU A 83 -2.81 -13.36 3.83
C GLU A 83 -3.49 -14.05 5.02
N VAL A 84 -3.53 -13.40 6.19
CA VAL A 84 -4.03 -13.94 7.46
C VAL A 84 -4.92 -12.93 8.19
N PRO A 85 -6.11 -12.59 7.63
CA PRO A 85 -6.91 -11.46 8.11
C PRO A 85 -7.36 -11.59 9.57
N ASP A 86 -7.88 -12.75 9.97
CA ASP A 86 -8.45 -12.94 11.30
C ASP A 86 -7.42 -12.74 12.41
N GLU A 87 -6.22 -13.32 12.26
CA GLU A 87 -5.15 -13.18 13.24
C GLU A 87 -4.72 -11.70 13.39
N VAL A 88 -4.56 -11.01 12.27
CA VAL A 88 -4.14 -9.61 12.24
C VAL A 88 -5.21 -8.72 12.88
N LEU A 89 -6.48 -8.91 12.53
CA LEU A 89 -7.59 -8.11 13.05
C LEU A 89 -7.83 -8.37 14.54
N VAL A 90 -7.78 -9.61 15.00
CA VAL A 90 -7.89 -9.93 16.44
C VAL A 90 -6.79 -9.23 17.24
N ARG A 91 -5.56 -9.24 16.73
CA ARG A 91 -4.44 -8.56 17.38
C ARG A 91 -4.59 -7.04 17.35
N ALA A 92 -4.99 -6.47 16.21
CA ALA A 92 -5.22 -5.04 16.07
C ALA A 92 -6.32 -4.54 17.01
N ARG A 93 -7.47 -5.23 17.09
CA ARG A 93 -8.56 -4.89 18.03
C ARG A 93 -8.12 -4.98 19.49
N ARG A 94 -7.33 -6.00 19.87
CA ARG A 94 -6.78 -6.12 21.23
C ARG A 94 -5.83 -4.96 21.56
N ASN A 95 -4.99 -4.56 20.62
CA ASN A 95 -4.09 -3.43 20.80
C ASN A 95 -4.89 -2.12 20.92
N LEU A 96 -5.89 -1.93 20.06
CA LEU A 96 -6.75 -0.76 20.08
C LEU A 96 -7.42 -0.57 21.44
N ALA A 97 -8.03 -1.62 22.00
CA ALA A 97 -8.65 -1.57 23.33
C ALA A 97 -7.66 -1.10 24.41
N ARG A 98 -6.43 -1.64 24.41
CA ARG A 98 -5.37 -1.22 25.34
C ARG A 98 -4.92 0.23 25.11
N MET A 99 -4.89 0.69 23.86
CA MET A 99 -4.48 2.06 23.51
C MET A 99 -5.55 3.07 23.95
N MET A 100 -6.84 2.75 23.80
CA MET A 100 -7.95 3.61 24.22
C MET A 100 -7.92 3.90 25.72
N GLU A 101 -7.51 2.92 26.53
CA GLU A 101 -7.34 3.11 27.99
C GLU A 101 -6.14 4.00 28.34
N ARG A 102 -5.05 3.91 27.57
CA ARG A 102 -3.74 4.49 27.93
C ARG A 102 -3.45 5.85 27.30
N HIS A 103 -4.14 6.20 26.22
CA HIS A 103 -3.82 7.37 25.40
C HIS A 103 -5.04 8.26 25.17
N PRO A 104 -5.59 8.89 26.23
CA PRO A 104 -6.77 9.75 26.10
C PRO A 104 -6.54 10.93 25.14
N ALA A 105 -5.29 11.41 25.02
CA ALA A 105 -4.93 12.49 24.09
C ALA A 105 -5.08 12.10 22.60
N ALA A 106 -5.10 10.81 22.26
CA ALA A 106 -5.26 10.34 20.88
C ALA A 106 -6.66 9.77 20.61
N ARG A 107 -7.63 10.03 21.50
CA ARG A 107 -8.95 9.39 21.50
C ARG A 107 -9.67 9.48 20.16
N GLY A 108 -9.65 10.64 19.49
CA GLY A 108 -10.31 10.81 18.19
C GLY A 108 -9.77 9.86 17.11
N LEU A 109 -8.45 9.74 16.98
CA LEU A 109 -7.83 8.81 16.03
C LEU A 109 -8.07 7.35 16.39
N LEU A 110 -8.15 7.02 17.69
CA LEU A 110 -8.44 5.66 18.15
C LEU A 110 -9.90 5.27 17.91
N GLU A 111 -10.85 6.18 18.13
CA GLU A 111 -12.26 5.99 17.78
C GLU A 111 -12.44 5.82 16.27
N GLU A 112 -11.69 6.58 15.47
CA GLU A 112 -11.67 6.39 14.02
C GLU A 112 -11.11 5.00 13.64
N TRP A 113 -10.02 4.57 14.27
CA TRP A 113 -9.50 3.20 14.07
C TRP A 113 -10.53 2.14 14.44
N ALA A 114 -11.36 2.35 15.46
CA ALA A 114 -12.42 1.42 15.83
C ALA A 114 -13.43 1.27 14.68
N VAL A 115 -13.81 2.37 14.03
CA VAL A 115 -14.67 2.34 12.84
C VAL A 115 -13.97 1.67 11.65
N ILE A 116 -12.69 2.01 11.42
CA ILE A 116 -11.92 1.46 10.30
C ILE A 116 -11.79 -0.06 10.39
N LEU A 117 -11.55 -0.62 11.58
CA LEU A 117 -11.36 -2.06 11.77
C LEU A 117 -12.62 -2.91 11.51
N GLU A 118 -13.77 -2.27 11.35
CA GLU A 118 -15.04 -2.93 10.98
C GLU A 118 -15.34 -2.84 9.47
N ARG A 119 -14.47 -2.18 8.69
CA ARG A 119 -14.60 -2.07 7.23
C ARG A 119 -14.09 -3.32 6.51
N PRO A 120 -14.46 -3.52 5.22
CA PRO A 120 -13.83 -4.54 4.36
C PRO A 120 -12.29 -4.42 4.34
N ILE A 121 -11.60 -5.55 4.23
CA ILE A 121 -10.13 -5.64 4.30
C ILE A 121 -9.46 -4.69 3.29
N ASP A 122 -9.99 -4.58 2.08
CA ASP A 122 -9.39 -3.72 1.05
C ASP A 122 -9.46 -2.23 1.41
N GLU A 123 -10.51 -1.79 2.11
CA GLU A 123 -10.64 -0.42 2.60
C GLU A 123 -9.65 -0.15 3.74
N ILE A 124 -9.41 -1.14 4.61
CA ILE A 124 -8.37 -1.04 5.65
C ILE A 124 -6.98 -0.95 5.00
N VAL A 125 -6.71 -1.79 3.99
CA VAL A 125 -5.43 -1.76 3.28
C VAL A 125 -5.20 -0.42 2.57
N GLU A 126 -6.24 0.16 1.96
CA GLU A 126 -6.14 1.48 1.34
C GLU A 126 -5.61 2.50 2.35
N ILE A 127 -6.21 2.56 3.54
CA ILE A 127 -5.79 3.49 4.62
C ILE A 127 -4.36 3.20 5.08
N LEU A 128 -4.00 1.93 5.29
CA LEU A 128 -2.65 1.55 5.72
C LEU A 128 -1.58 2.01 4.71
N THR A 129 -1.92 2.08 3.42
CA THR A 129 -0.98 2.36 2.34
C THR A 129 -1.08 3.77 1.75
N ASP A 130 -2.01 4.59 2.26
CA ASP A 130 -2.30 5.92 1.75
C ASP A 130 -1.23 6.96 2.19
N PRO A 131 -0.53 7.64 1.26
CA PRO A 131 0.47 8.64 1.59
C PRO A 131 -0.12 10.02 1.97
N ARG A 132 -1.45 10.23 1.94
CA ARG A 132 -2.09 11.51 2.27
C ARG A 132 -2.00 11.83 3.78
N PRO A 133 -2.01 13.13 4.17
CA PRO A 133 -1.79 13.56 5.56
C PRO A 133 -2.62 12.82 6.61
N HIS A 134 -3.93 12.67 6.38
CA HIS A 134 -4.84 11.98 7.30
C HIS A 134 -4.39 10.55 7.64
N ALA A 135 -4.05 9.76 6.61
CA ALA A 135 -3.54 8.40 6.81
C ALA A 135 -2.16 8.36 7.48
N ARG A 136 -1.36 9.44 7.39
CA ARG A 136 -0.08 9.54 8.14
C ARG A 136 -0.37 9.63 9.64
N GLU A 137 -1.31 10.47 10.03
CA GLU A 137 -1.70 10.65 11.44
C GLU A 137 -2.23 9.35 12.03
N LEU A 138 -3.11 8.66 11.29
CA LEU A 138 -3.61 7.33 11.68
C LEU A 138 -2.47 6.32 11.87
N ARG A 139 -1.48 6.28 10.97
CA ARG A 139 -0.31 5.40 11.11
C ARG A 139 0.59 5.74 12.30
N HIS A 140 0.64 7.00 12.74
CA HIS A 140 1.37 7.37 13.96
C HIS A 140 0.73 6.78 15.22
N VAL A 141 -0.58 6.54 15.19
CA VAL A 141 -1.35 5.94 16.29
C VAL A 141 -1.96 4.61 15.86
N THR A 142 -1.11 3.72 15.31
CA THR A 142 -1.57 2.48 14.68
C THR A 142 -1.88 1.36 15.68
N PRO A 143 -3.07 0.70 15.60
CA PRO A 143 -3.36 -0.48 16.40
C PRO A 143 -2.63 -1.75 15.89
N PHE A 144 -1.96 -1.68 14.74
CA PHE A 144 -1.24 -2.83 14.16
C PHE A 144 0.15 -3.06 14.76
N ALA A 145 0.50 -2.37 15.86
CA ALA A 145 1.77 -2.54 16.54
C ALA A 145 2.03 -4.02 16.92
N GLY A 146 3.17 -4.55 16.48
CA GLY A 146 3.59 -5.92 16.74
C GLY A 146 2.97 -6.99 15.83
N VAL A 147 2.03 -6.66 14.94
CA VAL A 147 1.48 -7.61 13.94
C VAL A 147 2.59 -8.28 13.12
N LEU A 148 3.60 -7.50 12.75
CA LEU A 148 4.85 -8.02 12.21
C LEU A 148 5.76 -8.48 13.36
N THR A 149 6.27 -9.71 13.24
CA THR A 149 7.35 -10.27 14.05
C THR A 149 8.62 -9.42 13.90
N ALA A 150 9.56 -9.60 14.84
CA ALA A 150 10.86 -8.92 14.77
C ALA A 150 11.59 -9.23 13.45
N ALA A 151 11.58 -10.48 13.00
CA ALA A 151 12.21 -10.90 11.75
C ALA A 151 11.56 -10.24 10.53
N GLU A 152 10.22 -10.21 10.45
CA GLU A 152 9.50 -9.53 9.37
C GLU A 152 9.82 -8.03 9.35
N ARG A 153 9.83 -7.36 10.51
CA ARG A 153 10.20 -5.94 10.60
C ARG A 153 11.63 -5.66 10.13
N THR A 154 12.58 -6.50 10.51
CA THR A 154 13.98 -6.35 10.08
C THR A 154 14.09 -6.42 8.56
N ARG A 155 13.45 -7.41 7.92
CA ARG A 155 13.41 -7.52 6.44
C ARG A 155 12.85 -6.26 5.79
N VAL A 156 11.75 -5.73 6.32
CA VAL A 156 11.15 -4.48 5.80
C VAL A 156 12.12 -3.31 5.90
N TYR A 157 12.86 -3.19 7.01
CA TYR A 157 13.84 -2.11 7.16
C TYR A 157 15.06 -2.26 6.24
N GLU A 158 15.54 -3.49 6.01
CA GLU A 158 16.62 -3.76 5.06
C GLU A 158 16.21 -3.46 3.62
N GLU A 159 15.01 -3.87 3.22
CA GLU A 159 14.42 -3.51 1.93
C GLU A 159 14.26 -1.99 1.77
N PHE A 160 13.73 -1.33 2.80
CA PHE A 160 13.59 0.12 2.83
C PHE A 160 14.95 0.81 2.67
N ALA A 161 15.96 0.43 3.46
CA ALA A 161 17.30 1.01 3.39
C ALA A 161 17.93 0.85 1.99
N ARG A 162 17.77 -0.33 1.36
CA ARG A 162 18.22 -0.57 -0.02
C ARG A 162 17.50 0.31 -1.04
N SER A 163 16.21 0.57 -0.84
CA SER A 163 15.43 1.45 -1.73
C SER A 163 15.84 2.91 -1.60
N GLU A 164 16.13 3.37 -0.38
CA GLU A 164 16.57 4.73 -0.10
C GLU A 164 17.94 5.04 -0.70
N ALA A 165 18.84 4.07 -0.73
CA ALA A 165 20.17 4.23 -1.33
C ALA A 165 20.17 4.36 -2.87
N ARG A 166 19.05 4.03 -3.53
CA ARG A 166 18.89 4.10 -5.00
C ARG A 166 18.15 5.36 -5.47
N ARG A 167 17.69 6.20 -4.54
CA ARG A 167 16.84 7.36 -4.81
C ARG A 167 17.68 8.63 -4.88
#